data_AF-A0A3P9IT50-F1
#
_entry.id   AF-A0A3P9IT50-F1
#
_cell.length_a   1.000
_cell.length_b   1.000
_cell.length_c   1.000
_cell.angle_alpha   90.00
_cell.angle_beta   90.00
_cell.angle_gamma   90.00
#
_symmetry.space_group_name_H-M   'P 1'
#
loop_
_entity.id
_entity.type
_entity.pdbx_description
1 polymer ?
#
loop_
_entity_poly.entity_id
_entity_poly.type
_entity_poly.pdbx_seq_one_letter_code
_entity_poly.pdbx_strand_id
1 'polypeptide(L)'
;MGRVLQVHSIKMAANSSTGSKSSSSAAGKQPAQSAEQVVATFQRMRQEQRSMASKAAELEMDINEHSLVIETLKEVDPSRKCYRLVGGVLVERTVKEVLPALENNKEQISKATESINIQMQAKGRELTEYRERYNIRLVGEGEGEGEGEGQGQSGASSRDSERGGSKSGAGVLVS
;
A
#
# COMPACT_ATOMS: atom_id res chain seq x y z
N MET A 1 -9.33 -14.67 -7.57
CA MET A 1 -8.26 -14.43 -8.55
C MET A 1 -8.01 -12.93 -8.67
N GLY A 2 -6.82 -12.46 -8.25
CA GLY A 2 -6.45 -11.04 -8.30
C GLY A 2 -6.22 -10.56 -9.73
N ARG A 3 -6.83 -9.42 -10.09
CA ARG A 3 -6.64 -8.79 -11.40
C ARG A 3 -5.24 -8.18 -11.45
N VAL A 4 -4.36 -8.77 -12.25
CA VAL A 4 -3.09 -8.18 -12.63
C VAL A 4 -3.42 -7.01 -13.56
N LEU A 5 -3.33 -5.76 -13.07
CA LEU A 5 -3.42 -4.58 -13.94
C LEU A 5 -2.21 -4.58 -14.88
N GLN A 6 -2.38 -5.18 -16.06
CA GLN A 6 -1.45 -5.08 -17.17
C GLN A 6 -1.55 -3.67 -17.76
N VAL A 7 -0.62 -2.81 -17.40
CA VAL A 7 -0.48 -1.45 -17.94
C VAL A 7 0.15 -1.56 -19.32
N HIS A 8 -0.65 -1.77 -20.37
CA HIS A 8 -0.11 -2.16 -21.68
C HIS A 8 0.09 -1.05 -22.71
N SER A 9 -0.29 0.21 -22.46
CA SER A 9 0.17 1.36 -23.25
C SER A 9 -0.29 2.66 -22.61
N ILE A 10 0.62 3.63 -22.46
CA ILE A 10 0.30 4.98 -21.97
C ILE A 10 0.75 5.98 -23.05
N LYS A 11 -0.20 6.77 -23.57
CA LYS A 11 0.08 7.87 -24.50
C LYS A 11 0.58 9.08 -23.71
N MET A 12 1.78 9.56 -24.03
CA MET A 12 2.25 10.87 -23.59
C MET A 12 1.70 11.95 -24.50
N ALA A 13 1.12 13.01 -23.92
CA ALA A 13 0.80 14.22 -24.65
C ALA A 13 2.09 15.06 -24.79
N ALA A 14 2.63 15.13 -26.00
CA ALA A 14 3.70 16.07 -26.31
C ALA A 14 3.11 17.48 -26.33
N ASN A 15 3.46 18.32 -25.35
CA ASN A 15 3.08 19.73 -25.37
C ASN A 15 3.94 20.47 -26.41
N SER A 16 3.39 20.73 -27.59
CA SER A 16 4.01 21.58 -28.61
C SER A 16 3.52 23.02 -28.47
N SER A 17 4.18 23.82 -27.63
CA SER A 17 3.98 25.27 -27.61
C SER A 17 5.08 25.96 -28.41
N THR A 18 4.80 26.27 -29.67
CA THR A 18 5.54 27.21 -30.50
C THR A 18 5.26 28.65 -30.04
N GLY A 19 6.29 29.38 -29.62
CA GLY A 19 6.21 30.80 -29.28
C GLY A 19 7.59 31.38 -28.96
N SER A 20 7.99 32.40 -29.69
CA SER A 20 9.35 32.91 -29.90
C SER A 20 9.91 33.90 -28.85
N LYS A 21 11.26 33.92 -28.79
CA LYS A 21 12.23 35.00 -28.42
C LYS A 21 12.81 35.09 -26.99
N SER A 22 14.13 34.84 -26.97
CA SER A 22 15.25 35.49 -26.25
C SER A 22 15.27 35.56 -24.71
N SER A 23 16.19 34.82 -24.09
CA SER A 23 17.38 35.37 -23.41
C SER A 23 18.23 34.24 -22.80
N SER A 24 19.53 34.50 -22.78
CA SER A 24 20.61 33.63 -22.33
C SER A 24 20.46 33.14 -20.88
N SER A 25 20.45 31.83 -20.68
CA SER A 25 21.09 31.20 -19.51
C SER A 25 21.46 29.75 -19.85
N ALA A 26 22.75 29.45 -19.67
CA ALA A 26 23.25 28.08 -19.66
C ALA A 26 22.75 27.40 -18.38
N ALA A 27 21.52 26.90 -18.41
CA ALA A 27 21.00 25.95 -17.44
C ALA A 27 20.98 24.58 -18.13
N GLY A 28 21.71 23.62 -17.56
CA GLY A 28 21.82 22.27 -18.09
C GLY A 28 20.43 21.68 -18.36
N LYS A 29 20.08 21.56 -19.64
CA LYS A 29 18.96 20.73 -20.08
C LYS A 29 19.31 19.30 -19.67
N GLN A 30 18.67 18.83 -18.60
CA GLN A 30 18.52 17.40 -18.39
C GLN A 30 18.03 16.80 -19.72
N PRO A 31 18.68 15.76 -20.26
CA PRO A 31 18.23 15.14 -21.49
C PRO A 31 16.77 14.74 -21.29
N ALA A 32 15.89 15.17 -22.21
CA ALA A 32 14.49 14.80 -22.16
C ALA A 32 14.42 13.27 -22.14
N GLN A 33 14.02 12.69 -21.00
CA GLN A 33 13.86 11.25 -20.85
C GLN A 33 12.89 10.77 -21.92
N SER A 34 13.20 9.66 -22.60
CA SER A 34 12.30 9.13 -23.62
C SER A 34 10.97 8.73 -22.97
N ALA A 35 9.87 8.78 -23.74
CA ALA A 35 8.54 8.41 -23.23
C ALA A 35 8.54 6.99 -22.62
N GLU A 36 9.28 6.07 -23.25
CA GLU A 36 9.47 4.70 -22.76
C GLU A 36 10.22 4.67 -21.42
N GLN A 37 11.28 5.47 -21.26
CA GLN A 37 12.05 5.57 -20.02
C GLN A 37 11.22 6.12 -18.85
N VAL A 38 10.36 7.11 -19.14
CA VAL A 38 9.47 7.68 -18.12
C VAL A 38 8.45 6.64 -17.65
N VAL A 39 7.83 5.91 -18.59
CA VAL A 39 6.86 4.85 -18.25
C VAL A 39 7.55 3.72 -17.45
N ALA A 40 8.74 3.30 -17.87
CA ALA A 40 9.51 2.27 -17.16
C ALA A 40 9.86 2.71 -15.73
N THR A 41 10.25 3.98 -15.55
CA THR A 41 10.55 4.56 -14.22
C THR A 41 9.31 4.57 -13.33
N PHE A 42 8.17 5.01 -13.87
CA PHE A 42 6.91 5.03 -13.12
C PHE A 42 6.46 3.62 -12.70
N GLN A 43 6.58 2.62 -13.59
CA GLN A 43 6.27 1.23 -13.26
C GLN A 43 7.20 0.69 -12.17
N ARG A 44 8.50 0.99 -12.23
CA ARG A 44 9.46 0.63 -11.18
C ARG A 44 9.07 1.24 -9.84
N MET A 45 8.74 2.53 -9.80
CA MET A 45 8.31 3.20 -8.57
C MET A 45 7.03 2.56 -7.98
N ARG A 46 6.06 2.17 -8.81
CA ARG A 46 4.87 1.44 -8.36
C ARG A 46 5.21 0.05 -7.80
N GLN A 47 6.17 -0.64 -8.42
CA GLN A 47 6.64 -1.93 -7.92
C GLN A 47 7.32 -1.78 -6.55
N GLU A 48 8.17 -0.76 -6.39
CA GLU A 48 8.81 -0.42 -5.12
C GLU A 48 7.76 -0.14 -4.03
N GLN A 49 6.74 0.68 -4.33
CA GLN A 49 5.67 0.98 -3.38
C GLN A 49 4.89 -0.27 -2.96
N ARG A 50 4.54 -1.15 -3.90
CA ARG A 50 3.88 -2.43 -3.59
C ARG A 50 4.77 -3.35 -2.75
N SER A 51 6.07 -3.40 -3.05
CA SER A 51 7.03 -4.19 -2.27
C SER A 51 7.12 -3.69 -0.82
N MET A 52 7.11 -2.38 -0.61
CA MET A 52 7.08 -1.79 0.73
C MET A 52 5.79 -2.16 1.47
N ALA A 53 4.64 -2.09 0.81
CA ALA A 53 3.36 -2.48 1.40
C ALA A 53 3.35 -3.96 1.83
N SER A 54 3.84 -4.86 0.98
CA SER A 54 3.97 -6.28 1.33
C SER A 54 4.90 -6.48 2.53
N LYS A 55 6.04 -5.79 2.57
CA LYS A 55 6.99 -5.90 3.68
C LYS A 55 6.41 -5.34 4.99
N ALA A 56 5.67 -4.24 4.93
CA ALA A 56 5.00 -3.68 6.11
C ALA A 56 3.98 -4.68 6.68
N ALA A 57 3.16 -5.29 5.83
CA ALA A 57 2.17 -6.29 6.26
C ALA A 57 2.82 -7.53 6.91
N GLU A 58 3.95 -8.00 6.38
CA GLU A 58 4.72 -9.09 7.01
C GLU A 58 5.19 -8.71 8.42
N LEU A 59 5.79 -7.52 8.58
CA LEU A 59 6.28 -7.08 9.89
C LEU A 59 5.15 -6.81 10.88
N GLU A 60 3.98 -6.37 10.42
CA GLU A 60 2.78 -6.24 11.25
C GLU A 60 2.30 -7.59 11.79
N MET A 61 2.39 -8.66 10.99
CA MET A 61 2.14 -10.03 11.47
C MET A 61 3.14 -10.43 12.56
N ASP A 62 4.45 -10.21 12.34
CA ASP A 62 5.50 -10.51 13.32
C ASP A 62 5.26 -9.76 14.65
N ILE A 63 4.83 -8.50 14.60
CA ILE A 63 4.50 -7.69 15.79
C ILE A 63 3.34 -8.33 16.57
N ASN A 64 2.31 -8.81 15.88
CA ASN A 64 1.15 -9.45 16.50
C ASN A 64 1.54 -10.78 17.14
N GLU A 65 2.32 -11.61 16.46
CA GLU A 65 2.83 -12.87 17.00
C GLU A 65 3.69 -12.64 18.25
N HIS A 66 4.63 -11.69 18.19
CA HIS A 66 5.42 -11.32 19.36
C HIS A 66 4.56 -10.81 20.52
N SER A 67 3.52 -10.04 20.24
CA SER A 67 2.59 -9.52 21.26
C SER A 67 1.89 -10.65 22.00
N LEU A 68 1.35 -11.63 21.27
CA LEU A 68 0.69 -12.80 21.85
C LEU A 68 1.64 -13.61 22.72
N VAL A 69 2.87 -13.86 22.24
CA VAL A 69 3.87 -14.60 23.03
C VAL A 69 4.25 -13.84 24.30
N ILE A 70 4.44 -12.52 24.23
CA ILE A 70 4.76 -11.69 25.40
C ILE A 70 3.62 -11.73 26.42
N GLU A 71 2.37 -11.59 25.98
CA GLU A 71 1.19 -11.64 26.86
C GLU A 71 1.10 -12.97 27.61
N THR A 72 1.27 -14.08 26.90
CA THR A 72 1.26 -15.42 27.53
C THR A 72 2.42 -15.62 28.51
N LEU A 73 3.61 -15.12 28.22
CA LEU A 73 4.79 -15.29 29.08
C LEU A 73 4.78 -14.39 30.32
N LYS A 74 4.02 -13.29 30.32
CA LYS A 74 3.89 -12.41 31.50
C LYS A 74 3.23 -13.09 32.69
N GLU A 75 2.38 -14.08 32.44
CA GLU A 75 1.68 -14.84 33.49
C GLU A 75 2.50 -16.06 33.97
N VAL A 76 3.64 -16.34 33.34
CA VAL A 76 4.50 -17.48 33.66
C VAL A 76 5.57 -17.06 34.68
N ASP A 77 5.91 -17.98 35.60
CA ASP A 77 7.00 -17.79 36.57
C ASP A 77 8.31 -17.36 35.86
N PRO A 78 8.92 -16.22 36.24
CA PRO A 78 10.16 -15.72 35.64
C PRO A 78 11.35 -16.70 35.72
N SER A 79 11.34 -17.61 36.71
CA SER A 79 12.40 -18.61 36.90
C SER A 79 12.20 -19.88 36.07
N ARG A 80 11.04 -20.03 35.41
CA ARG A 80 10.73 -21.16 34.53
C ARG A 80 11.71 -21.21 33.36
N LYS A 81 12.17 -22.42 33.03
CA LYS A 81 13.02 -22.67 31.86
C LYS A 81 12.22 -22.51 30.57
N CYS A 82 12.83 -21.85 29.60
CA CYS A 82 12.38 -21.69 28.22
C CYS A 82 13.41 -22.26 27.26
N TYR A 83 12.98 -22.76 26.11
CA TYR A 83 13.86 -23.31 25.08
C TYR A 83 13.62 -22.59 23.77
N ARG A 84 14.69 -22.04 23.18
CA ARG A 84 14.65 -21.41 21.86
C ARG A 84 15.35 -22.30 20.84
N LEU A 85 14.68 -22.59 19.73
CA LEU A 85 15.28 -23.31 18.62
C LEU A 85 16.19 -22.37 17.82
N VAL A 86 17.46 -22.74 17.64
CA VAL A 86 18.44 -22.01 16.84
C VAL A 86 19.20 -23.01 15.99
N GLY A 87 19.05 -22.94 14.66
CA GLY A 87 19.77 -23.82 13.74
C GLY A 87 19.59 -25.32 14.01
N GLY A 88 18.42 -25.73 14.52
CA GLY A 88 18.12 -27.13 14.87
C GLY A 88 18.50 -27.54 16.30
N VAL A 89 19.12 -26.67 17.10
CA VAL A 89 19.47 -26.94 18.50
C VAL A 89 18.58 -26.13 19.45
N LEU A 90 18.08 -26.75 20.52
CA LEU A 90 17.35 -26.07 21.58
C LEU A 90 18.33 -25.43 22.57
N VAL A 91 18.25 -24.12 22.71
CA VAL A 91 19.04 -23.34 23.68
C VAL A 91 18.18 -23.08 24.91
N GLU A 92 18.64 -23.55 26.07
CA GLU A 92 17.99 -23.29 27.36
C GLU A 92 18.21 -21.84 27.81
N ARG A 93 17.13 -21.21 28.28
CA ARG A 93 17.04 -19.87 28.87
C ARG A 93 16.00 -19.86 29.97
N THR A 94 15.81 -18.74 30.63
CA THR A 94 14.70 -18.52 31.57
C THR A 94 13.72 -17.47 31.04
N VAL A 95 12.47 -17.48 31.52
CA VAL A 95 11.47 -16.46 31.15
C VAL A 95 11.99 -15.05 31.39
N LYS A 96 12.64 -14.80 32.54
CA LYS A 96 13.26 -13.49 32.87
C LYS A 96 14.32 -13.01 31.87
N GLU A 97 14.96 -13.91 31.13
CA GLU A 97 15.94 -13.57 30.08
C GLU A 97 15.27 -13.41 28.71
N VAL A 98 14.21 -14.19 28.44
CA VAL A 98 13.53 -14.23 27.14
C VAL A 98 12.55 -13.07 26.99
N LEU A 99 11.79 -12.73 28.04
CA LEU A 99 10.77 -11.69 27.98
C LEU A 99 11.33 -10.33 27.54
N PRO A 100 12.43 -9.81 28.11
CA PRO A 100 12.99 -8.53 27.68
C PRO A 100 13.53 -8.56 26.25
N ALA A 101 14.04 -9.71 25.80
CA ALA A 101 14.51 -9.88 24.43
C ALA A 101 13.36 -9.84 23.43
N LEU A 102 12.23 -10.47 23.75
CA LEU A 102 11.02 -10.40 22.92
C LEU A 102 10.46 -8.98 22.85
N GLU A 103 10.39 -8.27 23.97
CA GLU A 103 9.92 -6.88 24.02
C GLU A 103 10.81 -5.95 23.17
N ASN A 104 12.13 -6.07 23.30
CA ASN A 104 13.08 -5.28 22.50
C ASN A 104 12.97 -5.60 21.00
N ASN A 105 12.89 -6.90 20.64
CA ASN A 105 12.72 -7.29 19.23
C ASN A 105 11.41 -6.74 18.65
N LYS A 106 10.30 -6.84 19.38
CA LYS A 106 9.02 -6.24 18.98
C LYS A 106 9.17 -4.74 18.74
N GLU A 107 9.81 -4.00 19.66
CA GLU A 107 10.03 -2.56 19.52
C GLU A 107 10.85 -2.22 18.27
N GLN A 108 11.91 -2.98 17.99
CA GLN A 108 12.73 -2.80 16.79
C GLN A 108 11.93 -3.05 15.50
N ILE A 109 11.12 -4.11 15.47
CA ILE A 109 10.23 -4.42 14.33
C ILE A 109 9.18 -3.31 14.16
N SER A 110 8.60 -2.80 15.25
CA SER A 110 7.66 -1.67 15.20
C SER A 110 8.31 -0.41 14.61
N LYS A 111 9.53 -0.06 15.03
CA LYS A 111 10.28 1.08 14.44
C LYS A 111 10.58 0.87 12.97
N ALA A 112 10.97 -0.34 12.56
CA ALA A 112 11.21 -0.66 11.16
C ALA A 112 9.91 -0.52 10.33
N THR A 113 8.79 -1.00 10.86
CA THR A 113 7.46 -0.90 10.23
C THR A 113 7.03 0.56 10.05
N GLU A 114 7.24 1.40 11.06
CA GLU A 114 6.97 2.84 10.97
C GLU A 114 7.85 3.50 9.90
N SER A 115 9.15 3.18 9.86
CA SER A 115 10.06 3.69 8.84
C SER A 115 9.63 3.31 7.42
N ILE A 116 9.23 2.05 7.19
CA ILE A 116 8.73 1.58 5.89
C ILE A 116 7.43 2.29 5.52
N ASN A 117 6.52 2.50 6.47
CA ASN A 117 5.28 3.25 6.23
C ASN A 117 5.56 4.70 5.80
N ILE A 118 6.49 5.38 6.46
CA ILE A 118 6.92 6.74 6.08
C ILE A 118 7.51 6.75 4.66
N GLN A 119 8.40 5.80 4.35
CA GLN A 119 9.00 5.67 3.02
C GLN A 119 7.93 5.37 1.95
N MET A 120 6.97 4.51 2.25
CA MET A 120 5.87 4.16 1.35
C MET A 120 4.97 5.37 1.06
N GLN A 121 4.67 6.20 2.07
CA GLN A 121 3.92 7.44 1.89
C GLN A 121 4.70 8.48 1.07
N ALA A 122 6.00 8.64 1.35
CA ALA A 122 6.88 9.49 0.55
C ALA A 122 6.91 9.05 -0.91
N LYS A 123 7.04 7.75 -1.17
CA LYS A 123 6.98 7.17 -2.51
C LYS A 123 5.62 7.38 -3.20
N GLY A 124 4.54 7.32 -2.43
CA GLY A 124 3.19 7.64 -2.91
C GLY A 124 3.07 9.08 -3.41
N ARG A 125 3.65 10.04 -2.67
CA ARG A 125 3.72 11.45 -3.10
C ARG A 125 4.59 11.60 -4.36
N GLU A 126 5.78 10.99 -4.38
CA GLU A 126 6.65 10.97 -5.56
C GLU A 126 5.94 10.41 -6.79
N LEU A 127 5.14 9.35 -6.64
CA LEU A 127 4.36 8.76 -7.72
C LEU A 127 3.31 9.72 -8.27
N THR A 128 2.59 10.43 -7.40
CA THR A 128 1.61 11.44 -7.81
C THR A 128 2.27 12.59 -8.56
N GLU A 129 3.37 13.13 -8.02
CA GLU A 129 4.13 14.21 -8.67
C GLU A 129 4.70 13.77 -10.03
N TYR A 130 5.23 12.54 -10.12
CA TYR A 130 5.78 12.00 -11.36
C TYR A 130 4.67 11.77 -12.40
N ARG A 131 3.49 11.31 -11.97
CA ARG A 131 2.31 11.15 -12.82
C ARG A 131 1.87 12.48 -13.43
N GLU A 132 1.80 13.53 -12.61
CA GLU A 132 1.38 14.88 -13.02
C GLU A 132 2.42 15.50 -13.96
N ARG A 133 3.70 15.43 -13.60
CA ARG A 133 4.81 16.02 -14.38
C ARG A 133 4.88 15.51 -15.82
N TYR A 134 4.54 14.24 -16.04
CA TYR A 134 4.61 13.59 -17.35
C TYR A 134 3.24 13.22 -17.94
N ASN A 135 2.15 13.70 -17.33
CA ASN A 135 0.76 13.41 -17.73
C ASN A 135 0.49 11.92 -17.99
N ILE A 136 1.02 11.06 -17.12
CA ILE A 136 0.90 9.60 -17.25
C ILE A 136 -0.57 9.19 -17.01
N ARG A 137 -1.24 8.68 -18.03
CA ARG A 137 -2.59 8.12 -17.93
C ARG A 137 -2.54 6.61 -17.71
N LEU A 138 -3.03 6.14 -16.57
CA LEU A 138 -3.20 4.71 -16.32
C LEU A 138 -4.43 4.21 -17.08
N VAL A 139 -4.20 3.52 -18.20
CA VAL A 139 -5.29 2.86 -18.94
C VAL A 139 -5.80 1.70 -18.08
N GLY A 140 -7.01 1.84 -17.54
CA GLY A 140 -7.64 0.91 -16.59
C GLY A 140 -8.63 1.56 -15.62
N GLU A 141 -8.58 2.89 -15.47
CA GLU A 141 -9.67 3.70 -14.91
C GLU A 141 -10.44 4.28 -16.09
N GLY A 142 -11.57 3.67 -16.43
CA GLY A 142 -12.44 4.12 -17.51
C GLY A 142 -12.96 5.52 -17.26
N GLU A 143 -12.62 6.41 -18.20
CA GLU A 143 -13.47 7.44 -18.79
C GLU A 143 -14.87 7.56 -18.17
N GLY A 144 -15.06 8.62 -17.39
CA GLY A 144 -16.36 8.97 -16.83
C GLY A 144 -16.36 10.40 -16.32
N GLU A 145 -16.00 11.37 -17.17
CA GLU A 145 -16.26 12.80 -16.96
C GLU A 145 -15.99 13.54 -18.28
N GLY A 146 -16.90 13.35 -19.23
CA GLY A 146 -17.14 14.29 -20.32
C GLY A 146 -18.36 15.12 -19.94
N GLU A 147 -18.15 16.41 -19.74
CA GLU A 147 -19.20 17.40 -19.52
C GLU A 147 -20.17 17.46 -20.71
N GLY A 148 -21.46 17.58 -20.40
CA GLY A 148 -22.55 17.74 -21.36
C GLY A 148 -23.82 18.15 -20.63
N GLU A 149 -23.91 19.41 -20.23
CA GLU A 149 -25.14 20.04 -19.74
C GLU A 149 -26.18 20.16 -20.86
N GLY A 150 -27.47 19.92 -20.56
CA GLY A 150 -28.55 20.27 -21.48
C GLY A 150 -29.92 19.60 -21.28
N GLN A 151 -30.63 20.00 -20.22
CA GLN A 151 -32.11 20.15 -20.10
C GLN A 151 -33.09 18.98 -20.37
N GLY A 152 -34.00 18.78 -19.40
CA GLY A 152 -35.44 18.77 -19.72
C GLY A 152 -36.33 17.66 -19.15
N GLN A 153 -37.02 17.98 -18.04
CA GLN A 153 -38.42 17.63 -17.70
C GLN A 153 -38.81 16.25 -17.11
N SER A 154 -39.11 16.31 -15.80
CA SER A 154 -40.39 16.02 -15.11
C SER A 154 -41.14 14.70 -15.32
N GLY A 155 -41.44 14.04 -14.20
CA GLY A 155 -42.53 13.07 -14.10
C GLY A 155 -42.60 12.40 -12.73
N ALA A 156 -43.32 13.02 -11.79
CA ALA A 156 -43.64 12.43 -10.50
C ALA A 156 -44.72 11.34 -10.63
N SER A 157 -44.54 10.20 -9.96
CA SER A 157 -45.67 9.47 -9.36
C SER A 157 -45.19 8.59 -8.22
N SER A 158 -45.66 8.91 -7.03
CA SER A 158 -45.66 8.07 -5.83
C SER A 158 -46.53 6.82 -6.02
N ARG A 159 -46.15 5.71 -5.37
CA ARG A 159 -47.01 4.89 -4.49
C ARG A 159 -46.31 3.60 -4.03
N ASP A 160 -46.05 3.60 -2.72
CA ASP A 160 -46.10 2.53 -1.73
C ASP A 160 -46.35 1.07 -2.18
N SER A 161 -45.51 0.15 -1.70
CA SER A 161 -45.91 -1.19 -1.24
C SER A 161 -44.78 -1.83 -0.41
N GLU A 162 -45.01 -1.91 0.89
CA GLU A 162 -44.33 -2.85 1.80
C GLU A 162 -44.51 -4.30 1.34
N ARG A 163 -43.49 -5.16 1.53
CA ARG A 163 -43.59 -6.51 2.14
C ARG A 163 -42.33 -7.36 1.91
N GLY A 164 -41.85 -7.97 2.99
CA GLY A 164 -41.33 -9.35 2.95
C GLY A 164 -39.83 -9.50 3.19
N GLY A 165 -39.46 -9.76 4.45
CA GLY A 165 -38.10 -10.11 4.82
C GLY A 165 -37.72 -11.56 4.50
N SER A 166 -36.41 -11.81 4.47
CA SER A 166 -35.79 -13.06 4.92
C SER A 166 -34.32 -12.80 5.28
N LYS A 167 -34.04 -12.82 6.58
CA LYS A 167 -32.70 -12.95 7.12
C LYS A 167 -32.27 -14.40 6.89
N SER A 168 -31.23 -14.64 6.09
CA SER A 168 -30.51 -15.92 6.11
C SER A 168 -29.25 -15.72 6.93
N GLY A 169 -29.32 -16.06 8.22
CA GLY A 169 -28.18 -16.07 9.12
C GLY A 169 -27.30 -17.28 8.84
N ALA A 170 -26.01 -17.04 8.58
CA ALA A 170 -24.99 -18.08 8.59
C ALA A 170 -24.53 -18.29 10.04
N GLY A 171 -25.19 -19.22 10.74
CA GLY A 171 -24.74 -19.74 12.02
C GLY A 171 -23.81 -20.94 11.80
N VAL A 172 -22.61 -20.89 12.37
CA VAL A 172 -21.71 -22.04 12.48
C VAL A 172 -21.93 -22.68 13.86
N LEU A 173 -22.31 -23.96 13.87
CA LEU A 173 -22.42 -24.78 15.08
C LEU A 173 -21.11 -25.58 15.23
N VAL A 174 -20.45 -25.43 16.37
CA VAL A 174 -19.36 -26.31 16.84
C VAL A 174 -19.98 -27.43 17.66
N SER A 175 -19.54 -28.67 17.39
CA SER A 175 -19.89 -29.88 18.15
C SER A 175 -19.06 -30.03 19.42
#